data_AF-C5LNU9-F1
#
_entry.id   AF-C5LNU9-F1
#
_cell.length_a   1.000
_cell.length_b   1.000
_cell.length_c   1.000
_cell.angle_alpha   90.00
_cell.angle_beta   90.00
_cell.angle_gamma   90.00
#
_symmetry.space_group_name_H-M   'P 1'
#
loop_
_entity.id
_entity.type
_entity.pdbx_description
1 polymer ?
#
loop_
_entity_poly.entity_id
_entity_poly.type
_entity_poly.pdbx_seq_one_letter_code
_entity_poly.pdbx_strand_id
1 'polypeptide(L)'
;MAEQLFPGYKDKIWAIIPDEYKLIKIRNDNNIFEKGINKHKAFQERYITYKDNIEQRFIPSQKYRKPSIDWRRQQARGTLHIGRWYEGPNGSDYRPNNTVDRMKELIPFTDKEWSLRQGQRTWDGLKFVIICWGVWMGWKMTQTYPIVWCDEEEEV
;
A
#
# COMPACT_ATOMS: atom_id res chain seq x y z
N MET A 1 16.34 -13.30 47.96
CA MET A 1 17.26 -13.31 49.11
C MET A 1 17.61 -14.72 49.58
N ALA A 2 16.68 -15.57 50.04
CA ALA A 2 17.03 -16.91 50.58
C ALA A 2 17.65 -17.90 49.57
N GLU A 3 17.19 -17.93 48.31
CA GLU A 3 17.78 -18.79 47.25
C GLU A 3 19.20 -18.38 46.82
N GLN A 4 19.53 -17.08 46.93
CA GLN A 4 20.86 -16.57 46.61
C GLN A 4 21.86 -16.85 47.75
N LEU A 5 21.36 -16.95 48.98
CA LEU A 5 22.16 -17.26 50.18
C LEU A 5 22.35 -18.77 50.38
N PHE A 6 21.39 -19.60 49.94
CA PHE A 6 21.43 -21.06 50.07
C PHE A 6 20.91 -21.73 48.78
N PRO A 7 21.82 -22.20 47.91
CA PRO A 7 21.42 -22.93 46.71
C PRO A 7 20.64 -24.20 47.08
N GLY A 8 19.51 -24.44 46.41
CA GLY A 8 18.64 -25.60 46.66
C GLY A 8 17.83 -25.52 47.96
N TYR A 9 17.74 -24.36 48.62
CA TYR A 9 16.98 -24.18 49.86
C TYR A 9 15.51 -24.61 49.75
N LYS A 10 14.87 -24.35 48.61
CA LYS A 10 13.49 -24.79 48.35
C LYS A 10 13.37 -26.30 48.27
N ASP A 11 14.32 -26.99 47.65
CA ASP A 11 14.32 -28.45 47.53
C ASP A 11 14.56 -29.13 48.88
N LYS A 12 15.42 -28.54 49.72
CA LYS A 12 15.66 -29.01 51.10
C LYS A 12 14.41 -28.86 51.96
N ILE A 13 13.72 -27.73 51.88
CA ILE A 13 12.43 -27.53 52.57
C ILE A 13 11.40 -28.53 52.03
N TRP A 14 11.34 -28.71 50.72
CA TRP A 14 10.43 -29.67 50.09
C TRP A 14 10.69 -31.10 50.58
N ALA A 15 11.96 -31.51 50.71
CA ALA A 15 12.32 -32.84 51.23
C ALA A 15 11.89 -33.06 52.69
N ILE A 16 11.90 -32.03 53.52
CA ILE A 16 11.56 -32.09 54.95
C ILE A 16 10.05 -32.14 55.20
N ILE A 17 9.24 -31.58 54.29
CA ILE A 17 7.78 -31.51 54.46
C ILE A 17 7.16 -32.93 54.40
N PRO A 18 6.21 -33.26 55.29
CA PRO A 18 5.49 -34.53 55.24
C PRO A 18 4.74 -34.72 53.91
N ASP A 19 4.66 -35.96 53.43
CA ASP A 19 4.10 -36.25 52.11
C ASP A 19 2.62 -35.85 51.96
N GLU A 20 1.85 -35.88 53.05
CA GLU A 20 0.47 -35.38 53.08
C GLU A 20 0.39 -33.88 52.75
N TYR A 21 1.29 -33.07 53.32
CA TYR A 21 1.35 -31.63 53.04
C TYR A 21 1.82 -31.36 51.60
N LYS A 22 2.73 -32.17 51.06
CA LYS A 22 3.12 -32.08 49.64
C LYS A 22 1.92 -32.32 48.72
N LEU A 23 1.11 -33.35 49.00
CA LEU A 23 -0.09 -33.67 48.23
C LEU A 23 -1.12 -32.53 48.28
N ILE A 24 -1.34 -31.93 49.44
CA ILE A 24 -2.25 -30.77 49.57
C ILE A 24 -1.74 -29.59 48.73
N LYS A 25 -0.44 -29.30 48.79
CA LYS A 25 0.16 -28.20 48.01
C LYS A 25 0.04 -28.45 46.51
N ILE A 26 0.39 -29.65 46.03
CA ILE A 26 0.27 -30.02 44.60
C ILE A 26 -1.18 -29.90 44.14
N ARG A 27 -2.14 -30.40 44.93
CA ARG A 27 -3.57 -30.27 44.60
C ARG A 27 -4.01 -28.82 44.54
N ASN A 28 -3.57 -27.99 45.47
CA ASN A 28 -3.89 -26.56 45.46
C ASN A 28 -3.30 -25.85 44.24
N ASP A 29 -2.04 -26.12 43.89
CA ASP A 29 -1.37 -25.53 42.74
C ASP A 29 -2.04 -25.96 41.42
N ASN A 30 -2.40 -27.25 41.28
CA ASN A 30 -3.15 -27.76 40.14
C ASN A 30 -4.54 -27.14 40.04
N ASN A 31 -5.26 -27.00 41.16
CA ASN A 31 -6.57 -26.36 41.19
C ASN A 31 -6.50 -24.88 40.78
N ILE A 32 -5.44 -24.16 41.17
CA ILE A 32 -5.22 -22.77 40.75
C ILE A 32 -4.96 -22.71 39.24
N PHE A 33 -4.14 -23.62 38.71
CA PHE A 33 -3.88 -23.72 37.29
C PHE A 33 -5.15 -24.01 36.48
N GLU A 34 -5.95 -24.99 36.89
CA GLU A 34 -7.23 -25.33 36.25
C GLU A 34 -8.25 -24.19 36.31
N LYS A 35 -8.31 -23.45 37.44
CA LYS A 35 -9.12 -22.23 37.55
C LYS A 35 -8.70 -21.18 36.51
N GLY A 36 -7.40 -21.04 36.25
CA GLY A 36 -6.88 -20.17 35.19
C GLY A 36 -7.39 -20.57 33.80
N ILE A 37 -7.34 -21.86 33.48
CA ILE A 37 -7.87 -22.41 32.21
C ILE A 37 -9.38 -22.15 32.09
N ASN A 38 -10.15 -22.40 33.15
CA ASN A 38 -11.59 -22.16 33.14
C ASN A 38 -11.94 -20.68 32.94
N LYS A 39 -11.13 -19.76 33.47
CA LYS A 39 -11.26 -18.32 33.20
C LYS A 39 -11.04 -17.99 31.72
N HIS A 40 -10.08 -18.65 31.05
CA HIS A 40 -9.88 -18.49 29.60
C HIS A 40 -11.04 -19.05 28.77
N LYS A 41 -11.61 -20.19 29.15
CA LYS A 41 -12.85 -20.72 28.52
C LYS A 41 -14.01 -19.73 28.64
N ALA A 42 -14.21 -19.13 29.81
CA ALA A 42 -15.23 -18.11 30.02
C ALA A 42 -14.99 -16.82 29.19
N PHE A 43 -13.77 -16.56 28.74
CA PHE A 43 -13.48 -15.49 27.78
C PHE A 43 -13.83 -15.90 26.35
N GLN A 44 -13.55 -17.16 25.97
CA GLN A 44 -13.94 -17.69 24.67
C GLN A 44 -15.46 -17.62 24.44
N GLU A 45 -16.26 -17.99 25.45
CA GLU A 45 -17.72 -17.87 25.38
C GLU A 45 -18.17 -16.41 25.18
N ARG A 46 -17.56 -15.46 25.91
CA ARG A 46 -17.81 -14.04 25.72
C ARG A 46 -17.42 -13.55 24.34
N TYR A 47 -16.29 -14.01 23.80
CA TYR A 47 -15.83 -13.66 22.47
C TYR A 47 -16.76 -14.17 21.38
N ILE A 48 -17.22 -15.41 21.48
CA ILE A 48 -18.22 -16.00 20.57
C ILE A 48 -19.52 -15.18 20.64
N THR A 49 -19.99 -14.87 21.86
CA THR A 49 -21.19 -14.05 22.06
C THR A 49 -21.06 -12.67 21.42
N TYR A 50 -19.90 -12.03 21.54
CA TYR A 50 -19.60 -10.76 20.88
C TYR A 50 -19.61 -10.89 19.35
N LYS A 51 -18.95 -11.91 18.82
CA LYS A 51 -18.90 -12.18 17.37
C LYS A 51 -20.30 -12.35 16.79
N ASP A 52 -21.12 -13.19 17.41
CA ASP A 52 -22.43 -13.55 16.88
C ASP A 52 -23.47 -12.44 17.06
N ASN A 53 -23.46 -11.73 18.19
CA ASN A 53 -24.49 -10.73 18.47
C ASN A 53 -24.15 -9.32 17.98
N ILE A 54 -22.87 -8.96 17.96
CA ILE A 54 -22.42 -7.61 17.61
C ILE A 54 -21.78 -7.64 16.24
N GLU A 55 -20.68 -8.37 16.06
CA GLU A 55 -19.89 -8.27 14.83
C GLU A 55 -20.69 -8.72 13.60
N GLN A 56 -21.47 -9.80 13.68
CA GLN A 56 -22.30 -10.27 12.57
C GLN A 56 -23.29 -9.22 12.06
N ARG A 57 -23.86 -8.39 12.93
CA ARG A 57 -24.81 -7.33 12.56
C ARG A 57 -24.16 -6.17 11.81
N PHE A 58 -22.86 -5.99 12.00
CA PHE A 58 -22.07 -4.93 11.38
C PHE A 58 -21.15 -5.44 10.27
N ILE A 59 -21.31 -6.69 9.81
CA ILE A 59 -20.52 -7.21 8.69
C ILE A 59 -20.80 -6.34 7.45
N PRO A 60 -19.77 -5.73 6.83
CA PRO A 60 -19.95 -4.91 5.65
C PRO A 60 -20.45 -5.76 4.48
N SER A 61 -21.36 -5.18 3.69
CA SER A 61 -21.85 -5.84 2.47
C SER A 61 -20.72 -6.08 1.46
N GLN A 62 -20.80 -7.18 0.71
CA GLN A 62 -19.81 -7.51 -0.32
C GLN A 62 -19.79 -6.49 -1.48
N LYS A 63 -20.83 -5.66 -1.63
CA LYS A 63 -20.98 -4.70 -2.73
C LYS A 63 -19.83 -3.68 -2.79
N TYR A 64 -19.35 -3.22 -1.63
CA TYR A 64 -18.31 -2.19 -1.53
C TYR A 64 -16.97 -2.74 -1.04
N ARG A 65 -16.73 -4.05 -1.22
CA ARG A 65 -15.45 -4.65 -0.88
C ARG A 65 -14.34 -4.08 -1.77
N LYS A 66 -13.10 -4.15 -1.28
CA LYS A 66 -11.91 -3.80 -2.07
C LYS A 66 -11.94 -4.57 -3.41
N PRO A 67 -11.91 -3.89 -4.57
CA PRO A 67 -12.06 -4.53 -5.88
C PRO A 67 -10.78 -5.19 -6.38
N SER A 68 -9.84 -5.51 -5.48
CA SER A 68 -8.55 -6.10 -5.82
C SER A 68 -8.19 -7.22 -4.87
N ILE A 69 -7.41 -8.17 -5.39
CA ILE A 69 -6.91 -9.34 -4.66
C ILE A 69 -5.45 -9.08 -4.29
N ASP A 70 -4.99 -9.65 -3.18
CA ASP A 70 -3.59 -9.56 -2.79
C ASP A 70 -2.66 -10.29 -3.77
N TRP A 71 -1.45 -9.76 -3.95
CA TRP A 71 -0.48 -10.27 -4.94
C TRP A 71 -0.03 -11.71 -4.65
N ARG A 72 0.03 -12.14 -3.38
CA ARG A 72 0.41 -13.52 -3.00
C ARG A 72 -0.65 -14.51 -3.45
N ARG A 73 -1.92 -14.19 -3.25
CA ARG A 73 -3.04 -15.02 -3.71
C ARG A 73 -3.16 -14.99 -5.23
N GLN A 74 -2.84 -13.88 -5.89
CA GLN A 74 -2.73 -13.84 -7.35
C GLN A 74 -1.58 -14.73 -7.86
N GLN A 75 -0.42 -14.72 -7.18
CA GLN A 75 0.73 -15.55 -7.53
C GLN A 75 0.40 -17.05 -7.39
N ALA A 76 -0.21 -17.44 -6.26
CA ALA A 76 -0.63 -18.81 -6.02
C ALA A 76 -1.69 -19.31 -7.03
N ARG A 77 -2.52 -18.41 -7.56
CA ARG A 77 -3.51 -18.71 -8.59
C ARG A 77 -2.94 -18.68 -10.02
N GLY A 78 -1.69 -18.25 -10.20
CA GLY A 78 -1.12 -18.03 -11.53
C GLY A 78 -1.77 -16.88 -12.31
N THR A 79 -2.45 -15.94 -11.63
CA THR A 79 -3.12 -14.77 -12.25
C THR A 79 -2.36 -13.48 -12.03
N LEU A 80 -1.18 -13.53 -11.40
CA LEU A 80 -0.36 -12.35 -11.16
C LEU A 80 0.36 -11.97 -12.45
N HIS A 81 0.13 -10.73 -12.91
CA HIS A 81 0.86 -10.16 -14.04
C HIS A 81 1.81 -9.09 -13.50
N ILE A 82 3.10 -9.20 -13.82
CA ILE A 82 4.17 -8.28 -13.41
C ILE A 82 4.79 -7.69 -14.66
N GLY A 83 5.08 -6.39 -14.63
CA GLY A 83 5.65 -5.65 -15.75
C GLY A 83 4.60 -4.79 -16.48
N ARG A 84 5.06 -4.06 -17.50
CA ARG A 84 4.28 -3.10 -18.30
C ARG A 84 3.76 -1.88 -17.50
N TRP A 85 4.59 -0.84 -17.45
CA TRP A 85 4.26 0.45 -16.83
C TRP A 85 3.33 1.34 -17.68
N TYR A 86 3.25 1.06 -18.98
CA TYR A 86 2.45 1.83 -19.93
C TYR A 86 1.47 0.90 -20.65
N GLU A 87 0.20 1.30 -20.69
CA GLU A 87 -0.79 0.66 -21.54
C GLU A 87 -0.34 0.76 -23.00
N GLY A 88 -0.50 -0.33 -23.75
CA GLY A 88 -0.13 -0.32 -25.16
C GLY A 88 -1.21 0.31 -26.01
N PRO A 89 -0.90 0.56 -27.28
CA PRO A 89 -1.88 1.13 -28.21
C PRO A 89 -3.15 0.26 -28.28
N ASN A 90 -4.27 0.92 -28.58
CA ASN A 90 -5.58 0.32 -28.85
C ASN A 90 -6.16 -0.54 -27.70
N GLY A 91 -5.94 -0.17 -26.44
CA GLY A 91 -6.53 -0.89 -25.29
C GLY A 91 -6.00 -2.31 -25.09
N SER A 92 -4.81 -2.59 -25.63
CA SER A 92 -4.17 -3.89 -25.50
C SER A 92 -3.84 -4.19 -24.04
N ASP A 93 -4.18 -5.40 -23.56
CA ASP A 93 -4.02 -5.82 -22.16
C ASP A 93 -2.93 -6.92 -22.02
N TYR A 94 -2.48 -7.21 -20.79
CA TYR A 94 -1.53 -8.27 -20.46
C TYR A 94 -2.13 -9.69 -20.59
N ARG A 95 -3.43 -9.78 -20.84
CA ARG A 95 -4.13 -11.05 -21.02
C ARG A 95 -3.70 -11.72 -22.34
N PRO A 96 -3.59 -13.05 -22.37
CA PRO A 96 -3.33 -13.78 -23.61
C PRO A 96 -4.31 -13.36 -24.71
N ASN A 97 -3.80 -13.21 -25.93
CA ASN A 97 -4.55 -12.77 -27.13
C ASN A 97 -5.03 -11.31 -27.15
N ASN A 98 -4.80 -10.51 -26.10
CA ASN A 98 -5.14 -9.08 -26.10
C ASN A 98 -3.91 -8.16 -26.27
N THR A 99 -2.76 -8.74 -26.60
CA THR A 99 -1.54 -8.01 -26.92
C THR A 99 -1.51 -7.68 -28.41
N VAL A 100 -1.35 -6.39 -28.75
CA VAL A 100 -1.12 -5.96 -30.13
C VAL A 100 0.33 -6.30 -30.48
N ASP A 101 0.50 -7.37 -31.23
CA ASP A 101 1.79 -7.76 -31.77
C ASP A 101 2.05 -7.02 -33.09
N ARG A 102 2.87 -5.98 -33.04
CA ARG A 102 3.31 -5.25 -34.23
C ARG A 102 4.34 -6.02 -35.06
N MET A 103 4.91 -7.12 -34.56
CA MET A 103 5.85 -7.95 -35.32
C MET A 103 5.17 -8.98 -36.22
N LYS A 104 3.84 -9.15 -36.11
CA LYS A 104 3.08 -9.97 -37.08
C LYS A 104 3.14 -9.40 -38.49
N GLU A 105 3.17 -8.07 -38.58
CA GLU A 105 3.45 -7.38 -39.83
C GLU A 105 4.97 -7.15 -39.84
N LEU A 106 5.68 -7.78 -40.78
CA LEU A 106 7.15 -7.66 -40.94
C LEU A 106 7.64 -6.20 -41.12
N ILE A 107 6.71 -5.26 -41.29
CA ILE A 107 6.95 -3.84 -41.47
C ILE A 107 6.37 -3.09 -40.25
N PRO A 108 7.20 -2.53 -39.36
CA PRO A 108 6.76 -1.94 -38.10
C PRO A 108 5.91 -0.66 -38.24
N PHE A 109 5.97 0.00 -39.40
CA PHE A 109 5.21 1.21 -39.72
C PHE A 109 4.74 1.16 -41.17
N THR A 110 3.48 1.53 -41.41
CA THR A 110 3.01 1.74 -42.78
C THR A 110 3.79 2.88 -43.45
N ASP A 111 3.91 2.88 -44.79
CA ASP A 111 4.62 3.95 -45.52
C ASP A 111 4.06 5.36 -45.21
N LYS A 112 2.76 5.44 -44.98
CA LYS A 112 2.09 6.67 -44.57
C LYS A 112 2.51 7.12 -43.16
N GLU A 113 2.58 6.20 -42.20
CA GLU A 113 3.06 6.51 -40.85
C GLU A 113 4.55 6.86 -40.87
N TRP A 114 5.33 6.16 -41.70
CA TRP A 114 6.77 6.39 -41.83
C TRP A 114 7.08 7.77 -42.39
N SER A 115 6.39 8.20 -43.45
CA SER A 115 6.56 9.54 -44.03
C SER A 115 6.23 10.65 -43.04
N LEU A 116 5.16 10.49 -42.24
CA LEU A 116 4.81 11.43 -41.17
C LEU A 116 5.91 11.52 -40.09
N ARG A 117 6.46 10.38 -39.67
CA ARG A 117 7.54 10.32 -38.67
C ARG A 117 8.84 10.96 -39.19
N GLN A 118 9.18 10.77 -40.46
CA GLN A 118 10.35 11.41 -41.08
C GLN A 118 10.23 12.94 -41.03
N GLY A 119 9.02 13.49 -41.18
CA GLY A 119 8.76 14.93 -41.06
C GLY A 119 8.94 15.50 -39.64
N GLN A 120 8.93 14.65 -38.60
CA GLN A 120 9.09 15.02 -37.19
C GLN A 120 10.47 14.66 -36.63
N ARG A 121 11.41 14.26 -37.49
CA ARG A 121 12.71 13.72 -37.10
C ARG A 121 13.63 14.75 -36.44
N THR A 122 13.46 16.02 -36.79
CA THR A 122 14.20 17.14 -36.23
C THR A 122 13.26 18.00 -35.40
N TRP A 123 13.64 18.25 -34.15
CA TRP A 123 12.95 19.23 -33.31
C TRP A 123 13.10 20.60 -33.98
N ASP A 124 11.99 21.16 -34.44
CA ASP A 124 11.99 22.44 -35.14
C ASP A 124 12.15 23.57 -34.12
N GLY A 125 13.39 23.80 -33.71
CA GLY A 125 13.75 24.83 -32.73
C GLY A 125 13.31 26.23 -33.16
N LEU A 126 13.22 26.49 -34.48
CA LEU A 126 12.70 27.75 -35.00
C LEU A 126 11.20 27.89 -34.70
N LYS A 127 10.39 26.86 -34.98
CA LYS A 127 8.97 26.88 -34.60
C LYS A 127 8.78 27.02 -33.08
N PHE A 128 9.60 26.36 -32.28
CA PHE A 128 9.57 26.51 -30.83
C PHE A 128 9.88 27.95 -30.40
N VAL A 129 10.93 28.56 -30.94
CA VAL A 129 11.30 29.96 -30.66
C VAL A 129 10.19 30.93 -31.07
N ILE A 130 9.58 30.74 -32.24
CA ILE A 130 8.47 31.58 -32.71
C ILE A 130 7.27 31.48 -31.75
N ILE A 131 6.92 30.26 -31.31
CA ILE A 131 5.83 30.04 -30.34
C ILE A 131 6.15 30.71 -29.00
N CYS A 132 7.36 30.51 -28.46
CA CYS A 132 7.79 31.13 -27.21
C CYS A 132 7.79 32.66 -27.30
N TRP A 133 8.25 33.21 -28.43
CA TRP A 133 8.26 34.66 -28.65
C TRP A 133 6.85 35.23 -28.75
N GLY A 134 5.94 34.54 -29.45
CA GLY A 134 4.53 34.92 -29.51
C GLY A 134 3.86 34.91 -28.13
N VAL A 135 4.10 33.88 -27.32
CA VAL A 135 3.61 33.80 -25.94
C VAL A 135 4.20 34.91 -25.08
N TRP A 136 5.50 35.19 -25.20
CA TRP A 136 6.17 36.26 -24.46
C TRP A 136 5.65 37.66 -24.84
N MET A 137 5.48 37.94 -26.14
CA MET A 137 4.89 39.19 -26.62
C MET A 137 3.45 39.35 -26.15
N GLY A 138 2.64 38.29 -26.24
CA GLY A 138 1.28 38.30 -25.72
C GLY A 138 1.25 38.62 -24.22
N TRP A 139 2.09 37.94 -23.44
CA TRP A 139 2.24 38.20 -22.01
C TRP A 139 2.65 39.65 -21.72
N LYS A 140 3.65 40.19 -22.43
CA LYS A 140 4.11 41.58 -22.29
C LYS A 140 3.04 42.60 -22.62
N MET A 141 2.27 42.40 -23.68
CA MET A 141 1.18 43.32 -24.06
C MET A 141 0.03 43.31 -23.04
N THR A 142 -0.20 42.18 -22.36
CA THR A 142 -1.25 42.08 -21.33
C THR A 142 -0.83 42.61 -19.96
N GLN A 143 0.47 42.81 -19.72
CA GLN A 143 0.95 43.35 -18.46
C GLN A 143 1.15 44.86 -18.55
N THR A 144 0.40 45.60 -17.73
CA THR A 144 0.61 47.03 -17.55
C THR A 144 1.52 47.27 -16.35
N TYR A 145 2.63 47.98 -16.57
CA TYR A 145 3.49 48.47 -15.51
C TYR A 145 3.44 50.00 -15.51
N PRO A 146 3.24 50.65 -14.36
CA PRO A 146 3.30 52.10 -14.30
C PRO A 146 4.73 52.55 -14.60
N ILE A 147 4.88 53.41 -15.59
CA ILE A 147 6.14 54.08 -15.91
C ILE A 147 6.01 55.49 -15.36
N VAL A 148 6.89 55.87 -14.44
CA VAL A 148 6.96 57.26 -13.96
C VAL A 148 7.60 58.08 -15.06
N TRP A 149 6.86 59.06 -15.56
CA TRP A 149 7.34 60.06 -16.50
C TRP A 149 7.51 61.37 -15.72
N CYS A 150 8.75 61.82 -15.58
CA CYS A 150 9.03 63.15 -15.01
C CYS A 150 9.09 64.12 -16.18
N ASP A 151 8.01 64.86 -16.42
CA ASP A 151 8.10 66.07 -17.22
C ASP A 151 8.96 67.07 -16.43
N GLU A 152 10.00 67.62 -17.05
CA GLU A 152 10.74 68.73 -16.47
C GLU A 152 9.75 69.89 -16.30
N GLU A 153 9.42 70.24 -15.05
CA GLU A 153 8.61 71.43 -14.76
C GLU A 153 9.33 72.66 -15.34
N GLU A 154 8.74 73.31 -16.34
CA GLU A 154 9.11 74.68 -16.70
C GLU A 154 8.86 75.56 -15.46
N GLU A 155 9.95 76.01 -14.82
CA GLU A 155 9.92 77.00 -13.75
C GLU A 155 9.19 78.27 -14.25
N VAL A 156 8.01 78.56 -13.68
CA VAL A 156 7.26 79.82 -13.86
C VAL A 156 7.70 80.86 -12.83
#